data_AF-A0A7R7WVL3-F1
#
_entry.id   AF-A0A7R7WVL3-F1
#
_cell.length_a   1.000
_cell.length_b   1.000
_cell.length_c   1.000
_cell.angle_alpha   90.00
_cell.angle_beta   90.00
_cell.angle_gamma   90.00
#
_symmetry.space_group_name_H-M   'P 1'
#
loop_
_entity.id
_entity.type
_entity.pdbx_description
1 polymer ?
#
loop_
_entity_poly.entity_id
_entity_poly.type
_entity_poly.pdbx_seq_one_letter_code
_entity_poly.pdbx_strand_id
1 'polypeptide(L)' 'MKTALVTLYSCLGLGVPALAALMEIMLSNSTSCQIRGGDDIANLACRNTCIEQGGGWTGGFCDDQQICHCTFDISTTE' A
#
# COMPACT_ATOMS: atom_id res chain seq x y z
N MET A 1 -32.52 50.72 -2.30
CA MET A 1 -31.98 50.64 -3.67
C MET A 1 -30.46 50.74 -3.59
N LYS A 2 -29.74 50.05 -4.49
CA LYS A 2 -28.27 49.85 -4.58
C LYS A 2 -27.71 48.73 -3.69
N THR A 3 -26.98 47.73 -4.16
CA THR A 3 -26.70 47.16 -5.50
C THR A 3 -25.93 45.87 -5.23
N ALA A 4 -26.26 44.80 -5.94
CA ALA A 4 -25.52 43.54 -5.95
C ALA A 4 -24.14 43.69 -6.60
N LEU A 5 -23.18 42.85 -6.19
CA LEU A 5 -21.95 42.42 -6.87
C LEU A 5 -21.36 41.33 -5.95
N VAL A 6 -21.76 40.07 -6.04
CA VAL A 6 -21.37 39.07 -7.06
C VAL A 6 -19.87 39.13 -7.35
N THR A 7 -19.16 38.24 -6.64
CA THR A 7 -18.12 37.32 -7.14
C THR A 7 -16.84 37.93 -7.68
N LEU A 8 -15.71 37.60 -7.05
CA LEU A 8 -14.40 37.26 -7.64
C LEU A 8 -13.50 36.74 -6.50
N TYR A 9 -13.43 35.43 -6.29
CA TYR A 9 -12.29 34.60 -6.70
C TYR A 9 -10.93 35.19 -6.32
N SER A 10 -10.45 34.85 -5.11
CA SER A 10 -9.02 34.81 -4.80
C SER A 10 -8.70 33.52 -4.07
N CYS A 11 -8.57 32.46 -4.87
CA CYS A 11 -7.60 31.35 -4.78
C CYS A 11 -7.07 30.95 -3.39
N LEU A 12 -7.95 30.65 -2.44
CA LEU A 12 -7.57 29.99 -1.19
C LEU A 12 -8.19 28.60 -1.18
N GLY A 13 -7.32 27.60 -1.27
CA GLY A 13 -7.65 26.25 -0.85
C GLY A 13 -7.26 25.18 -1.85
N LEU A 14 -6.01 24.72 -1.71
CA LEU A 14 -5.70 23.30 -1.75
C LEU A 14 -5.99 22.60 -3.08
N GLY A 15 -5.13 22.89 -4.06
CA GLY A 15 -4.83 21.93 -5.10
C GLY A 15 -4.33 20.62 -4.48
N VAL A 16 -5.23 19.64 -4.46
CA VAL A 16 -4.98 18.19 -4.46
C VAL A 16 -4.17 17.63 -3.28
N PRO A 17 -4.85 17.30 -2.17
CA PRO A 17 -4.50 16.12 -1.39
C PRO A 17 -5.58 15.04 -1.57
N ALA A 18 -6.07 14.82 -2.79
CA ALA A 18 -7.09 13.80 -3.06
C ALA A 18 -6.56 12.56 -3.80
N LEU A 19 -5.35 12.61 -4.37
CA LEU A 19 -4.75 11.46 -5.05
C LEU A 19 -3.83 10.61 -4.15
N ALA A 20 -3.33 11.14 -3.03
CA ALA A 20 -2.56 10.35 -2.07
C ALA A 20 -3.46 9.49 -1.17
N ALA A 21 -4.70 9.92 -0.94
CA ALA A 21 -5.69 9.21 -0.11
C ALA A 21 -6.35 8.01 -0.81
N LEU A 22 -6.11 7.79 -2.10
CA LEU A 22 -6.59 6.60 -2.83
C LEU A 22 -5.63 5.40 -2.73
N MET A 23 -4.43 5.59 -2.16
CA MET A 23 -3.47 4.52 -1.86
C MET A 23 -3.53 4.03 -0.41
N GLU A 24 -4.43 4.58 0.41
CA GLU A 24 -4.88 3.92 1.64
C GLU A 24 -6.04 2.98 1.28
N ILE A 25 -5.71 1.91 0.57
CA ILE A 25 -6.65 0.83 0.27
C ILE A 25 -7.01 0.16 1.60
N MET A 26 -8.11 0.62 2.21
CA MET A 26 -8.99 -0.18 3.08
C MET A 26 -8.28 -1.19 4.01
N LEU A 27 -7.24 -0.76 4.74
CA LEU A 27 -6.42 -1.64 5.57
C LEU A 27 -7.05 -1.89 6.96
N SER A 28 -8.34 -2.23 7.02
CA SER A 28 -9.01 -2.57 8.29
C SER A 28 -9.45 -4.03 8.39
N ASN A 29 -9.21 -4.84 7.34
CA ASN A 29 -9.32 -6.30 7.39
C ASN A 29 -8.52 -7.01 6.28
N SER A 30 -7.55 -6.30 5.67
CA SER A 30 -6.78 -6.81 4.53
C SER A 30 -5.73 -7.78 5.06
N THR A 31 -5.86 -9.06 4.69
CA THR A 31 -4.77 -10.00 4.87
C THR A 31 -3.62 -9.62 3.93
N SER A 32 -2.37 -9.90 4.28
CA SER A 32 -1.20 -9.42 3.52
C SER A 32 -1.08 -9.99 2.10
N CYS A 33 -1.91 -10.98 1.75
CA CYS A 33 -1.97 -11.60 0.42
C CYS A 33 -3.25 -11.29 -0.38
N GLN A 34 -4.15 -10.44 0.11
CA GLN A 34 -5.33 -10.01 -0.66
C GLN A 34 -4.96 -8.99 -1.75
N ILE A 35 -4.31 -9.47 -2.82
CA ILE A 35 -3.92 -8.68 -4.00
C ILE A 35 -4.84 -9.01 -5.18
N ARG A 36 -5.19 -8.00 -5.99
CA ARG A 36 -5.90 -8.22 -7.27
C ARG A 36 -4.98 -9.01 -8.21
N GLY A 37 -5.39 -10.23 -8.57
CA GLY A 37 -4.59 -11.09 -9.45
C GLY A 37 -4.56 -12.57 -9.05
N GLY A 38 -5.05 -12.91 -7.86
CA GLY A 38 -5.07 -14.29 -7.36
C GLY A 38 -3.80 -14.69 -6.63
N ASP A 39 -3.77 -15.94 -6.15
CA ASP A 39 -2.76 -16.42 -5.19
C ASP A 39 -1.33 -16.38 -5.74
N ASP A 40 -1.13 -16.58 -7.04
CA ASP A 40 0.21 -16.52 -7.65
C ASP A 40 0.82 -15.11 -7.58
N ILE A 41 0.00 -14.09 -7.87
CA ILE A 41 0.43 -12.70 -7.80
C ILE A 41 0.62 -12.27 -6.35
N ALA A 42 -0.26 -12.73 -5.46
CA ALA A 42 -0.11 -12.50 -4.02
C ALA A 42 1.18 -13.11 -3.46
N ASN A 43 1.50 -14.34 -3.84
CA ASN A 43 2.75 -15.01 -3.48
C ASN A 43 3.97 -14.25 -3.99
N LEU A 44 3.93 -13.78 -5.25
CA LEU A 44 5.03 -13.00 -5.81
C LEU A 44 5.22 -11.66 -5.10
N ALA A 45 4.12 -10.96 -4.78
CA ALA A 45 4.16 -9.71 -4.02
C ALA A 45 4.73 -9.94 -2.61
N CYS A 46 4.21 -10.94 -1.89
CA CYS A 46 4.71 -11.34 -0.58
C CYS A 46 6.22 -11.63 -0.61
N ARG A 47 6.67 -12.47 -1.56
CA ARG A 47 8.09 -12.79 -1.73
C ARG A 47 8.96 -11.56 -1.91
N ASN A 48 8.58 -10.65 -2.82
CA ASN A 48 9.38 -9.47 -3.12
C ASN A 48 9.41 -8.50 -1.92
N THR A 49 8.27 -8.27 -1.27
CA THR A 49 8.21 -7.44 -0.05
C THR A 49 9.11 -7.98 1.06
N CYS A 50 9.17 -9.31 1.24
CA CYS A 50 10.07 -9.89 2.22
C CYS A 50 11.55 -9.68 1.85
N ILE A 51 11.93 -9.87 0.57
CA ILE A 51 13.31 -9.63 0.11
C ILE A 51 13.72 -8.16 0.26
N GLU A 52 12.80 -7.22 0.00
CA GLU A 52 13.04 -5.78 0.12
C GLU A 52 13.31 -5.33 1.57
N GLN A 53 12.95 -6.12 2.58
CA GLN A 53 13.33 -5.85 3.98
C GLN A 53 14.85 -5.93 4.20
N GLY A 54 15.59 -6.57 3.29
CA GLY A 54 17.04 -6.65 3.33
C GLY A 54 17.57 -7.79 4.19
N GLY A 55 18.71 -7.58 4.86
CA GLY A 55 19.56 -8.60 5.49
C GLY A 55 18.86 -9.89 5.95
N GLY A 56 19.28 -11.03 5.38
CA GLY A 56 18.84 -12.37 5.74
C GLY A 56 17.45 -12.77 5.27
N TRP A 57 16.59 -11.85 4.83
CA TRP A 57 15.32 -12.22 4.22
C TRP A 57 15.52 -12.78 2.81
N THR A 58 15.04 -13.99 2.56
CA THR A 58 15.26 -14.72 1.29
C THR A 58 14.02 -14.85 0.42
N GLY A 59 12.85 -14.50 0.97
CA GLY A 59 11.58 -14.63 0.27
C GLY A 59 10.39 -14.67 1.22
N GLY A 60 9.29 -15.19 0.72
CA GLY A 60 8.06 -15.41 1.48
C GLY A 60 6.98 -16.08 0.64
N PHE A 61 5.92 -16.53 1.30
CA PHE A 61 4.75 -17.16 0.68
C PHE A 61 3.47 -16.81 1.46
N CYS A 62 2.34 -16.91 0.78
CA CYS A 62 1.00 -16.74 1.33
C CYS A 62 0.45 -18.09 1.80
N ASP A 63 -0.12 -18.13 2.99
CA ASP A 63 -0.89 -19.28 3.46
C ASP A 63 -2.35 -19.23 3.02
N ASP A 64 -3.11 -20.27 3.36
CA ASP A 64 -4.54 -20.38 3.06
C ASP A 64 -5.38 -19.32 3.81
N GLN A 65 -4.85 -18.73 4.86
CA GLN A 65 -5.46 -17.60 5.58
C GLN A 65 -5.09 -16.25 4.95
N GLN A 66 -4.39 -16.28 3.81
CA GLN A 66 -3.93 -15.13 3.04
C GLN A 66 -2.95 -14.25 3.84
N ILE A 67 -2.20 -14.86 4.76
CA ILE A 67 -1.12 -14.24 5.53
C ILE A 67 0.21 -14.54 4.84
N CYS A 68 0.99 -13.50 4.61
CA CYS A 68 2.36 -13.57 4.08
C CYS A 68 3.34 -13.98 5.19
N HIS A 69 4.05 -15.09 4.96
CA HIS A 69 5.11 -15.62 5.81
C HIS A 69 6.46 -15.37 5.14
N CYS A 70 7.29 -14.53 5.73
CA CYS A 70 8.64 -14.27 5.23
C CYS A 70 9.63 -15.36 5.67
N THR A 71 10.55 -15.74 4.79
CA THR A 71 11.64 -16.69 5.08
C THR A 71 12.93 -15.95 5.38
N PHE A 72 13.61 -16.35 6.45
CA PHE A 72 14.88 -15.77 6.89
C PHE A 72 15.99 -16.82 6.88
N ASP A 73 17.14 -16.48 6.31
CA ASP A 73 18.35 -17.29 6.30
C ASP A 73 19.38 -16.74 7.29
N ILE A 74 19.54 -17.49 8.39
CA ILE A 74 20.47 -17.18 9.47
C ILE A 74 21.95 -17.30 9.07
N SER A 75 22.26 -18.00 7.96
CA SER A 75 23.65 -18.18 7.51
C SER A 75 24.28 -16.91 6.91
N THR A 76 23.47 -15.88 6.66
CA THR A 76 23.94 -14.58 6.14
C THR A 76 24.38 -13.60 7.23
N THR A 77 24.36 -14.02 8.50
CA THR A 77 24.63 -13.17 9.68
C THR A 77 26.04 -13.34 10.27
N GLU A 78 26.98 -13.95 9.53
CA GLU A 78 28.40 -14.15 9.92
C GLU A 78 29.36 -13.13 9.27
#